data_AF-A0A171B2B9-F1
#
_entry.id   AF-A0A171B2B9-F1
#
_cell.length_a   1.000
_cell.length_b   1.000
_cell.length_c   1.000
_cell.angle_alpha   90.00
_cell.angle_beta   90.00
_cell.angle_gamma   90.00
#
_symmetry.space_group_name_H-M   'P 1'
#
loop_
_entity.id
_entity.type
_entity.pdbx_description
1 polymer ?
#
loop_
_entity_poly.entity_id
_entity_poly.type
_entity_poly.pdbx_seq_one_letter_code
_entity_poly.pdbx_strand_id
1 'polypeptide(L)'
;LGVDAVWLTSIYPTNDVDFGYDITDMKNIYKLLDNGTVFDELVKKLHQEGIKLILDFVPNHTSNKHDWFLKSIGTEKYRNYYVWRAGSKDTITGTIKPPNNWAAAIGGGSAWTYDSFRKEFYLHQFLEEEPDLNYENEDVIKDMTDVLDFWLNKGVDGFRMA
;
A
#
# COMPACT_ATOMS: atom_id res chain seq x y z
N LEU A 1 -31.00 5.26 -11.47
CA LEU A 1 -29.63 5.82 -11.28
C LEU A 1 -28.91 5.97 -12.62
N GLY A 2 -29.08 5.07 -13.60
CA GLY A 2 -28.65 5.31 -14.98
C GLY A 2 -27.14 5.49 -15.13
N VAL A 3 -26.37 4.70 -14.37
CA VAL A 3 -24.91 4.82 -14.29
C VAL A 3 -24.24 3.93 -15.32
N ASP A 4 -23.14 4.41 -15.90
CA ASP A 4 -22.31 3.66 -16.86
C ASP A 4 -21.13 2.95 -16.17
N ALA A 5 -20.82 3.33 -14.93
CA ALA A 5 -19.73 2.75 -14.16
C ALA A 5 -20.06 2.74 -12.66
N VAL A 6 -19.45 1.79 -11.96
CA VAL A 6 -19.38 1.74 -10.50
C VAL A 6 -17.93 1.76 -10.08
N TRP A 7 -17.66 2.44 -8.96
CA TRP A 7 -16.36 2.48 -8.33
C TRP A 7 -16.47 1.82 -6.96
N LEU A 8 -15.60 0.84 -6.71
CA LEU A 8 -15.42 0.27 -5.39
C LEU A 8 -14.19 0.89 -4.74
N THR A 9 -14.38 1.32 -3.49
CA THR A 9 -13.25 1.67 -2.62
C THR A 9 -12.39 0.43 -2.33
N SER A 10 -11.27 0.58 -1.62
CA SER A 10 -10.37 -0.54 -1.30
C SER A 10 -11.11 -1.81 -0.86
N ILE A 11 -10.85 -2.91 -1.58
CA ILE A 11 -11.41 -4.25 -1.32
C ILE A 11 -10.34 -5.24 -0.85
N TYR A 12 -9.11 -4.77 -0.66
CA TYR A 12 -7.94 -5.61 -0.42
C TYR A 12 -7.84 -6.00 1.06
N PRO A 13 -7.14 -7.10 1.40
CA PRO A 13 -6.82 -7.43 2.77
C PRO A 13 -6.10 -6.31 3.51
N THR A 14 -6.58 -6.00 4.71
CA THR A 14 -6.19 -4.83 5.51
C THR A 14 -6.22 -5.17 7.01
N ASN A 15 -5.52 -4.41 7.86
CA ASN A 15 -5.70 -4.42 9.32
C ASN A 15 -6.69 -3.34 9.80
N ASP A 16 -7.29 -2.62 8.86
CA ASP A 16 -8.32 -1.60 9.04
C ASP A 16 -7.87 -0.44 9.94
N VAL A 17 -6.62 0.00 9.74
CA VAL A 17 -6.08 1.18 10.44
C VAL A 17 -6.29 2.48 9.64
N ASP A 18 -6.46 2.37 8.33
CA ASP A 18 -6.91 3.46 7.46
C ASP A 18 -8.06 3.00 6.53
N PHE A 19 -9.14 2.45 7.10
CA PHE A 19 -10.36 2.10 6.37
C PHE A 19 -10.14 1.27 5.08
N GLY A 20 -9.15 0.38 5.10
CA GLY A 20 -8.80 -0.49 3.97
C GLY A 20 -7.62 -0.04 3.11
N TYR A 21 -7.04 1.13 3.34
CA TYR A 21 -5.90 1.63 2.53
C TYR A 21 -4.53 1.12 3.02
N ASP A 22 -4.45 0.58 4.25
CA ASP A 22 -3.29 -0.20 4.72
C ASP A 22 -3.28 -1.62 4.13
N ILE A 23 -2.95 -1.74 2.85
CA ILE A 23 -3.06 -3.01 2.12
C ILE A 23 -1.96 -4.00 2.52
N THR A 24 -2.36 -5.22 2.89
CA THR A 24 -1.48 -6.35 3.26
C THR A 24 -1.24 -7.34 2.12
N ASP A 25 -2.12 -7.37 1.12
CA ASP A 25 -1.97 -8.18 -0.10
C ASP A 25 -2.75 -7.54 -1.26
N MET A 26 -2.03 -6.97 -2.22
CA MET A 26 -2.65 -6.22 -3.33
C MET A 26 -3.30 -7.10 -4.42
N LYS A 27 -3.09 -8.42 -4.39
CA LYS A 27 -3.64 -9.35 -5.41
C LYS A 27 -4.71 -10.28 -4.84
N ASN A 28 -5.17 -10.01 -3.62
CA ASN A 28 -6.27 -10.74 -3.00
C ASN A 28 -7.39 -9.79 -2.59
N ILE A 29 -8.56 -10.36 -2.31
CA ILE A 29 -9.73 -9.66 -1.80
C ILE A 29 -9.86 -9.98 -0.32
N TYR A 30 -10.28 -9.00 0.47
CA TYR A 30 -10.49 -9.19 1.89
C TYR A 30 -11.55 -10.27 2.12
N LYS A 31 -11.23 -11.26 2.96
CA LYS A 31 -12.06 -12.47 3.13
C LYS A 31 -13.48 -12.20 3.62
N LEU A 32 -13.71 -11.06 4.28
CA LEU A 32 -15.05 -10.64 4.70
C LEU A 32 -15.92 -10.18 3.53
N LEU A 33 -15.31 -9.75 2.41
CA LEU A 33 -15.98 -9.29 1.20
C LEU A 33 -16.17 -10.42 0.18
N ASP A 34 -15.18 -11.30 0.04
CA ASP A 34 -15.25 -12.43 -0.90
C ASP A 34 -14.48 -13.64 -0.36
N ASN A 35 -15.12 -14.81 -0.44
CA ASN A 35 -14.51 -16.11 -0.12
C ASN A 35 -14.11 -16.92 -1.36
N GLY A 36 -14.16 -16.31 -2.55
CA GLY A 36 -13.47 -16.79 -3.76
C GLY A 36 -14.27 -16.73 -5.07
N THR A 37 -15.52 -16.28 -5.07
CA THR A 37 -16.34 -16.26 -6.29
C THR A 37 -17.20 -15.00 -6.46
N VAL A 38 -17.39 -14.22 -5.40
CA VAL A 38 -18.31 -13.07 -5.39
C VAL A 38 -17.81 -11.98 -6.34
N PHE A 39 -16.50 -11.72 -6.38
CA PHE A 39 -15.93 -10.69 -7.23
C PHE A 39 -16.10 -11.01 -8.71
N ASP A 40 -15.78 -12.24 -9.12
CA ASP A 40 -15.89 -12.65 -10.52
C ASP A 40 -17.36 -12.62 -10.99
N GLU A 41 -18.30 -13.00 -10.10
CA GLU A 41 -19.74 -12.86 -10.37
C GLU A 41 -20.17 -11.39 -10.48
N LEU A 42 -19.63 -10.51 -9.64
CA LEU A 42 -19.92 -9.07 -9.68
C LEU A 42 -19.47 -8.46 -11.01
N VAL A 43 -18.21 -8.68 -11.39
CA VAL A 43 -17.65 -8.21 -12.68
C VAL A 43 -18.55 -8.67 -13.83
N LYS A 44 -18.87 -9.97 -13.86
CA LYS A 44 -19.72 -10.55 -14.91
C LYS A 44 -21.09 -9.89 -14.97
N LYS A 45 -21.77 -9.70 -13.84
CA LYS A 45 -23.12 -9.10 -13.80
C LYS A 45 -23.09 -7.63 -14.21
N LEU A 46 -22.08 -6.86 -13.79
CA LEU A 46 -21.91 -5.47 -14.21
C LEU A 46 -21.73 -5.38 -15.72
N HIS A 47 -20.85 -6.19 -16.30
CA HIS A 47 -20.59 -6.20 -17.74
C HIS A 47 -21.79 -6.65 -18.57
N GLN A 48 -22.61 -7.59 -18.07
CA GLN A 48 -23.87 -8.00 -18.72
C GLN A 48 -24.86 -6.85 -18.86
N GLU A 49 -24.85 -5.92 -17.91
CA GLU A 49 -25.68 -4.71 -17.91
C GLU A 49 -24.96 -3.52 -18.60
N GLY A 50 -23.78 -3.73 -19.19
CA GLY A 50 -22.99 -2.68 -19.84
C GLY A 50 -22.31 -1.70 -18.88
N ILE A 51 -22.26 -2.02 -17.58
CA ILE A 51 -21.69 -1.18 -16.52
C ILE A 51 -20.21 -1.52 -16.32
N LYS A 52 -19.36 -0.51 -16.23
CA LYS A 52 -17.92 -0.62 -16.00
C LYS A 52 -17.57 -0.70 -14.52
N LEU A 53 -16.52 -1.46 -14.18
CA LEU A 53 -16.00 -1.55 -12.81
C LEU A 53 -14.65 -0.83 -12.69
N ILE A 54 -14.58 0.13 -11.77
CA ILE A 54 -13.36 0.82 -11.37
C ILE A 54 -12.99 0.39 -9.94
N LEU A 55 -11.71 0.10 -9.69
CA LEU A 55 -11.18 -0.13 -8.35
C LEU A 55 -10.29 1.01 -7.88
N ASP A 56 -10.20 1.23 -6.57
CA ASP A 56 -9.08 1.98 -6.01
C ASP A 56 -7.76 1.26 -6.25
N PHE A 57 -6.73 2.03 -6.60
CA PHE A 57 -5.34 1.58 -6.66
C PHE A 57 -4.50 2.50 -5.79
N VAL A 58 -3.83 1.92 -4.80
CA VAL A 58 -3.04 2.63 -3.78
C VAL A 58 -1.56 2.37 -4.06
N PRO A 59 -0.89 3.20 -4.87
CA PRO A 59 0.48 2.91 -5.27
C PRO A 59 1.51 3.35 -4.23
N ASN A 60 1.20 4.32 -3.37
CA ASN A 60 2.22 5.02 -2.60
C ASN A 60 2.84 4.16 -1.50
N HIS A 61 2.02 3.41 -0.78
CA HIS A 61 2.40 2.68 0.43
C HIS A 61 1.74 1.30 0.48
N THR A 62 2.21 0.49 1.41
CA THR A 62 1.55 -0.76 1.82
C THR A 62 1.34 -0.74 3.32
N SER A 63 0.64 -1.71 3.88
CA SER A 63 0.69 -1.96 5.32
C SER A 63 2.12 -2.38 5.76
N ASN A 64 2.51 -2.04 6.99
CA ASN A 64 3.69 -2.58 7.66
C ASN A 64 3.58 -4.09 7.97
N LYS A 65 2.40 -4.69 7.73
CA LYS A 65 2.20 -6.16 7.75
C LYS A 65 2.29 -6.79 6.37
N HIS A 66 2.47 -6.00 5.31
CA HIS A 66 2.69 -6.53 3.97
C HIS A 66 4.00 -7.32 3.92
N ASP A 67 3.99 -8.45 3.22
CA ASP A 67 5.12 -9.36 3.11
C ASP A 67 6.40 -8.66 2.59
N TRP A 68 6.24 -7.72 1.66
CA TRP A 68 7.34 -6.88 1.17
C TRP A 68 7.99 -6.05 2.29
N PHE A 69 7.21 -5.41 3.16
CA PHE A 69 7.76 -4.59 4.25
C PHE A 69 8.51 -5.46 5.25
N LEU A 70 7.88 -6.56 5.68
CA LEU A 70 8.49 -7.52 6.60
C LEU A 70 9.82 -8.07 6.06
N LYS A 71 9.86 -8.39 4.76
CA LYS A 71 11.10 -8.83 4.10
C LYS A 71 12.12 -7.72 3.97
N SER A 72 11.69 -6.47 3.75
CA SER A 72 12.60 -5.34 3.61
C SER A 72 13.46 -5.11 4.86
N ILE A 73 12.99 -5.50 6.05
CA ILE A 73 13.73 -5.32 7.32
C ILE A 73 15.09 -6.06 7.30
N GLY A 74 15.19 -7.22 6.63
CA GLY A 74 16.40 -8.05 6.70
C GLY A 74 16.80 -8.81 5.44
N THR A 75 15.99 -8.80 4.38
CA THR A 75 16.24 -9.57 3.16
C THR A 75 16.82 -8.70 2.06
N GLU A 76 17.95 -9.10 1.47
CA GLU A 76 18.67 -8.31 0.46
C GLU A 76 17.78 -7.89 -0.72
N LYS A 77 17.03 -8.83 -1.29
CA LYS A 77 16.13 -8.57 -2.43
C LYS A 77 15.15 -7.42 -2.16
N TYR A 78 14.61 -7.34 -0.94
CA TYR A 78 13.56 -6.38 -0.59
C TYR A 78 14.10 -5.14 0.13
N ARG A 79 15.41 -5.06 0.37
CA ARG A 79 16.03 -4.02 1.22
C ARG A 79 15.66 -2.59 0.77
N ASN A 80 15.50 -2.39 -0.54
CA ASN A 80 15.21 -1.10 -1.15
C ASN A 80 13.78 -0.98 -1.68
N TYR A 81 12.84 -1.85 -1.28
CA TYR A 81 11.43 -1.73 -1.67
C TYR A 81 10.72 -0.55 -0.97
N TYR A 82 11.25 -0.10 0.17
CA TYR A 82 10.73 1.02 0.95
C TYR A 82 11.84 2.05 1.18
N VAL A 83 11.45 3.27 1.54
CA VAL A 83 12.39 4.36 1.79
C VAL A 83 12.95 4.24 3.22
N TRP A 84 14.15 3.68 3.33
CA TRP A 84 14.89 3.55 4.59
C TRP A 84 16.03 4.56 4.68
N ARG A 85 16.22 5.19 5.85
CA ARG A 85 17.32 6.13 6.09
C ARG A 85 17.86 6.00 7.51
N ALA A 86 19.18 6.08 7.66
CA ALA A 86 19.81 6.24 8.96
C ALA A 86 19.37 7.57 9.61
N GLY A 87 19.12 7.52 10.92
CA GLY A 87 18.90 8.73 11.70
C GLY A 87 20.20 9.45 12.05
N SER A 88 20.07 10.61 12.69
CA SER A 88 21.21 11.37 13.24
C SER A 88 21.21 11.29 14.76
N LYS A 89 22.38 11.08 15.37
CA LYS A 89 22.49 11.04 16.82
C LYS A 89 22.57 12.47 17.37
N ASP A 90 21.66 12.82 18.26
CA ASP A 90 21.72 14.08 18.99
C ASP A 90 22.97 14.10 19.90
N THR A 91 23.79 15.14 19.78
CA THR A 91 25.07 15.24 20.49
C THR A 91 24.92 15.56 21.97
N ILE A 92 23.76 16.07 22.39
CA ILE A 92 23.48 16.47 23.78
C ILE A 92 22.76 15.35 24.51
N THR A 93 21.66 14.84 23.94
CA THR A 93 20.80 13.83 24.58
C THR A 93 21.22 12.41 24.22
N GLY A 94 22.00 12.22 23.15
CA GLY A 94 22.36 10.91 22.64
C GLY A 94 21.24 10.18 21.90
N THR A 95 20.05 10.79 21.77
CA THR A 95 18.87 10.19 21.11
C THR A 95 19.05 10.16 19.61
N ILE A 96 18.59 9.09 18.94
CA ILE A 96 18.57 9.04 17.48
C ILE A 96 17.34 9.84 16.99
N LYS A 97 17.58 10.83 16.14
CA LYS A 97 16.59 11.69 15.51
C LYS A 97 16.31 11.26 14.07
N PRO A 98 15.10 11.51 13.55
CA PRO A 98 14.76 11.24 12.16
C PRO A 98 15.69 12.01 11.19
N PRO A 99 15.80 11.56 9.93
CA PRO A 99 16.74 12.13 8.96
C PRO A 99 16.40 13.57 8.55
N ASN A 100 15.13 13.99 8.69
CA ASN A 100 14.69 15.36 8.45
C ASN A 100 13.47 15.70 9.33
N ASN A 101 12.88 16.88 9.15
CA ASN A 101 11.74 17.39 9.91
C ASN A 101 10.39 17.25 9.18
N TRP A 102 10.27 16.33 8.23
CA TRP A 102 9.01 16.10 7.53
C TRP A 102 7.93 15.60 8.48
N ALA A 103 6.70 16.05 8.24
CA ALA A 103 5.55 15.72 9.05
C ALA A 103 4.60 14.79 8.29
N ALA A 104 4.05 13.80 9.00
CA ALA A 104 3.01 12.92 8.48
C ALA A 104 1.72 13.70 8.21
N ALA A 105 1.01 13.37 7.13
CA ALA A 105 -0.24 14.01 6.74
C ALA A 105 -1.41 13.63 7.66
N ILE A 106 -1.36 12.44 8.26
CA ILE A 106 -2.37 11.89 9.17
C ILE A 106 -1.75 11.68 10.56
N GLY A 107 -2.51 11.90 11.63
CA GLY A 107 -2.09 11.66 13.01
C GLY A 107 -1.22 12.76 13.64
N GLY A 108 -0.45 13.49 12.82
CA GLY A 108 0.47 14.53 13.26
C GLY A 108 1.74 13.94 13.89
N GLY A 109 2.88 14.60 13.65
CA GLY A 109 4.18 14.12 14.11
C GLY A 109 5.15 13.88 12.95
N SER A 110 6.23 13.17 13.23
CA SER A 110 7.28 12.84 12.25
C SER A 110 6.74 11.91 11.16
N ALA A 111 7.13 12.12 9.90
CA ALA A 111 6.89 11.19 8.79
C ALA A 111 7.86 9.98 8.79
N TRP A 112 8.52 9.74 9.91
CA TRP A 112 9.59 8.75 10.04
C TRP A 112 9.43 7.97 11.33
N THR A 113 9.39 6.65 11.21
CA THR A 113 9.36 5.72 12.34
C THR A 113 10.62 4.87 12.37
N TYR A 114 11.22 4.74 13.55
CA TYR A 114 12.45 4.00 13.75
C TYR A 114 12.16 2.50 13.91
N ASP A 115 12.78 1.67 13.08
CA ASP A 115 12.74 0.22 13.25
C ASP A 115 13.95 -0.26 14.08
N SER A 116 13.65 -0.95 15.18
CA SER A 116 14.68 -1.40 16.12
C SER A 116 15.55 -2.55 15.61
N PHE A 117 15.05 -3.35 14.66
CA PHE A 117 15.77 -4.49 14.10
C PHE A 117 16.76 -4.04 13.02
N ARG A 118 16.29 -3.22 12.09
CA ARG A 118 17.06 -2.65 10.99
C ARG A 118 17.94 -1.46 11.42
N LYS A 119 17.58 -0.80 12.53
CA LYS A 119 18.27 0.37 13.11
C LYS A 119 18.28 1.58 12.17
N GLU A 120 17.22 1.72 11.40
CA GLU A 120 16.98 2.82 10.46
C GLU A 120 15.55 3.34 10.64
N PHE A 121 15.28 4.52 10.11
CA PHE A 121 13.91 5.02 9.97
C PHE A 121 13.36 4.60 8.62
N TYR A 122 12.08 4.22 8.57
CA TYR A 122 11.33 4.15 7.33
C TYR A 122 10.42 5.37 7.20
N LEU A 123 10.23 5.83 5.96
CA LEU A 123 9.31 6.91 5.63
C LEU A 123 7.86 6.38 5.62
N HIS A 124 6.94 7.19 6.13
CA HIS A 124 5.51 7.06 5.90
C HIS A 124 4.92 8.46 5.75
N GLN A 125 4.23 8.72 4.64
CA GLN A 125 3.56 10.02 4.45
C GLN A 125 2.23 10.12 5.20
N PHE A 126 1.64 8.98 5.55
CA PHE A 126 0.36 8.87 6.23
C PHE A 126 0.60 8.27 7.63
N LEU A 127 -0.01 7.13 7.97
CA LEU A 127 0.16 6.50 9.28
C LEU A 127 1.50 5.75 9.39
N GLU A 128 1.97 5.50 10.63
CA GLU A 128 3.20 4.73 10.84
C GLU A 128 3.07 3.27 10.37
N GLU A 129 1.85 2.78 10.23
CA GLU A 129 1.49 1.49 9.66
C GLU A 129 1.52 1.47 8.14
N GLU A 130 1.79 2.59 7.47
CA GLU A 130 1.73 2.76 6.02
C GLU A 130 3.08 3.18 5.43
N PRO A 131 4.11 2.31 5.50
CA PRO A 131 5.43 2.59 4.95
C PRO A 131 5.38 2.85 3.44
N ASP A 132 6.04 3.92 3.02
CA ASP A 132 6.09 4.37 1.63
C ASP A 132 7.01 3.47 0.78
N LEU A 133 6.47 3.04 -0.35
CA LEU A 133 7.22 2.32 -1.38
C LEU A 133 8.25 3.24 -2.05
N ASN A 134 9.40 2.66 -2.37
CA ASN A 134 10.49 3.38 -3.02
C ASN A 134 10.41 3.24 -4.55
N TYR A 135 9.80 4.21 -5.22
CA TYR A 135 9.68 4.24 -6.69
C TYR A 135 10.99 4.58 -7.43
N GLU A 136 12.11 4.82 -6.74
CA GLU A 136 13.44 4.81 -7.38
C GLU A 136 13.93 3.38 -7.68
N ASN A 137 13.26 2.36 -7.12
CA ASN A 137 13.58 0.95 -7.35
C ASN A 137 12.73 0.38 -8.49
N GLU A 138 13.38 -0.07 -9.57
CA GLU A 138 12.72 -0.67 -10.74
C GLU A 138 11.91 -1.93 -10.40
N ASP A 139 12.32 -2.71 -9.40
CA ASP A 139 11.58 -3.89 -8.95
C ASP A 139 10.21 -3.52 -8.37
N VAL A 140 10.12 -2.36 -7.68
CA VAL A 140 8.85 -1.84 -7.16
C VAL A 140 7.94 -1.43 -8.31
N ILE A 141 8.46 -0.71 -9.30
CA ILE A 141 7.69 -0.31 -10.50
C ILE A 141 7.14 -1.56 -11.20
N LYS A 142 7.99 -2.59 -11.37
CA LYS A 142 7.62 -3.84 -12.00
C LYS A 142 6.54 -4.58 -11.21
N ASP A 143 6.73 -4.78 -9.91
CA ASP A 143 5.78 -5.53 -9.09
C ASP A 143 4.43 -4.80 -8.97
N MET A 144 4.42 -3.47 -8.92
CA MET A 144 3.19 -2.67 -8.95
C MET A 144 2.49 -2.71 -10.31
N THR A 145 3.24 -2.77 -11.41
CA THR A 145 2.67 -3.01 -12.75
C THR A 145 2.02 -4.39 -12.81
N ASP A 146 2.66 -5.42 -12.24
CA ASP A 146 2.09 -6.76 -12.16
C ASP A 146 0.81 -6.81 -11.31
N VAL A 147 0.59 -5.87 -10.38
CA VAL A 147 -0.68 -5.71 -9.63
C VAL A 147 -1.77 -5.14 -10.54
N LEU A 148 -1.46 -4.10 -11.32
CA LEU A 148 -2.40 -3.54 -12.30
C LEU A 148 -2.82 -4.60 -13.31
N ASP A 149 -1.86 -5.32 -13.90
CA ASP A 149 -2.13 -6.38 -14.87
C ASP A 149 -2.99 -7.49 -14.28
N PHE A 150 -2.77 -7.86 -13.02
CA PHE A 150 -3.59 -8.87 -12.35
C PHE A 150 -5.08 -8.49 -12.34
N TRP A 151 -5.39 -7.24 -11.97
CA TRP A 151 -6.78 -6.76 -11.87
C TRP A 151 -7.41 -6.49 -13.23
N LEU A 152 -6.65 -5.97 -14.19
CA LEU A 152 -7.09 -5.83 -15.58
C LEU A 152 -7.45 -7.20 -16.19
N ASN A 153 -6.62 -8.22 -15.95
CA ASN A 153 -6.89 -9.60 -16.39
C ASN A 153 -8.12 -10.22 -15.71
N LYS A 154 -8.54 -9.71 -14.54
CA LYS A 154 -9.80 -10.08 -13.87
C LYS A 154 -11.02 -9.31 -14.38
N GLY A 155 -10.86 -8.44 -15.37
CA GLY A 155 -11.96 -7.70 -15.99
C GLY A 155 -12.29 -6.36 -15.31
N VAL A 156 -11.40 -5.83 -14.46
CA VAL A 156 -11.50 -4.44 -14.00
C VAL A 156 -11.28 -3.51 -15.20
N ASP A 157 -12.12 -2.48 -15.33
CA ASP A 157 -12.11 -1.58 -16.49
C ASP A 157 -11.26 -0.32 -16.29
N GLY A 158 -10.83 -0.04 -15.05
CA GLY A 158 -9.97 1.08 -14.74
C GLY A 158 -9.66 1.21 -13.26
N PHE A 159 -8.82 2.20 -12.94
CA PHE A 159 -8.40 2.47 -11.57
C PHE A 159 -8.60 3.93 -11.22
N ARG A 160 -9.02 4.18 -9.98
CA ARG A 160 -8.87 5.49 -9.35
C ARG A 160 -7.58 5.46 -8.54
N MET A 161 -6.68 6.40 -8.81
CA MET A 161 -5.45 6.58 -8.06
C MET A 161 -5.81 7.18 -6.69
N ALA A 162 -5.59 6.39 -5.65
CA ALA A 162 -5.93 6.72 -4.27
C ALA A 162 -4.75 7.33 -3.52
#